data_AF-A0A024LSX6-F1
#
_entry.id   AF-A0A024LSX6-F1
#
_cell.length_a   1.000
_cell.length_b   1.000
_cell.length_c   1.000
_cell.angle_alpha   90.00
_cell.angle_beta   90.00
_cell.angle_gamma   90.00
#
_symmetry.space_group_name_H-M   'P 1'
#
loop_
_entity.id
_entity.type
_entity.pdbx_description
1 polymer ?
#
loop_
_entity_poly.entity_id
_entity_poly.type
_entity_poly.pdbx_seq_one_letter_code
_entity_poly.pdbx_strand_id
1 'polypeptide(L)'
;MLERRDSEITDLKRRVANMVMVGKISHVDHKNARYRVQSGNIVSDWIPDTQARAGKTRSYEGRDVGEQVIVLSTSGDLSQGMIIGSIHTDANQAAD
;
A
#
# COMPACT_ATOMS: atom_id res chain seq x y z
N MET A 1 6.31 27.06 23.55
CA MET A 1 5.08 26.23 23.70
C MET A 1 4.33 26.08 22.38
N LEU A 2 4.17 27.15 21.59
CA LEU A 2 3.50 27.11 20.27
C LEU A 2 4.28 26.27 19.23
N GLU A 3 5.60 26.50 19.09
CA GLU A 3 6.45 25.76 18.15
C GLU A 3 6.41 24.23 18.34
N ARG A 4 6.34 23.77 19.59
CA ARG A 4 6.21 22.34 19.90
C ARG A 4 4.87 21.78 19.42
N ARG A 5 3.77 22.50 19.63
CA ARG A 5 2.43 22.10 19.16
C ARG A 5 2.39 22.05 17.63
N ASP A 6 3.00 23.02 16.96
CA ASP A 6 3.02 23.07 15.49
C ASP A 6 3.82 21.89 14.90
N SER A 7 4.93 21.51 15.56
CA SER A 7 5.70 20.33 15.20
C SER A 7 4.90 19.03 15.41
N GLU A 8 4.21 18.88 16.55
CA GLU A 8 3.38 17.71 16.86
C GLU A 8 2.22 17.57 15.87
N ILE A 9 1.56 18.68 15.51
CA ILE A 9 0.47 18.69 14.52
C ILE A 9 1.01 18.33 13.13
N THR A 10 2.19 18.83 12.76
CA THR A 10 2.80 18.51 11.46
C THR A 10 3.14 17.03 11.34
N ASP A 11 3.72 16.43 12.39
CA ASP A 11 4.00 14.99 12.40
C ASP A 11 2.70 14.16 12.35
N LEU A 12 1.67 14.54 13.11
CA LEU A 12 0.36 13.88 13.07
C LEU A 12 -0.26 13.94 11.67
N LYS A 13 -0.27 15.11 11.02
CA LYS A 13 -0.76 15.26 9.64
C LYS A 13 -0.02 14.34 8.68
N ARG A 14 1.30 14.26 8.79
CA ARG A 14 2.13 13.36 7.96
C ARG A 14 1.78 11.89 8.21
N ARG A 15 1.66 11.46 9.47
CA ARG A 15 1.30 10.07 9.80
C ARG A 15 -0.10 9.70 9.32
N VAL A 16 -1.06 10.60 9.49
CA VAL A 16 -2.44 10.39 9.02
C VAL A 16 -2.46 10.29 7.49
N ALA A 17 -1.77 11.18 6.78
CA ALA A 17 -1.68 11.13 5.32
C ALA A 17 -1.01 9.85 4.80
N ASN A 18 -0.03 9.33 5.54
CA ASN A 18 0.68 8.10 5.20
C ASN A 18 -0.06 6.81 5.59
N MET A 19 -1.15 6.91 6.35
CA MET A 19 -1.87 5.73 6.86
C MET A 19 -2.52 4.93 5.74
N VAL A 20 -3.09 5.60 4.73
CA VAL A 20 -3.69 4.96 3.55
C VAL A 20 -3.20 5.68 2.30
N MET A 21 -2.62 4.92 1.37
CA MET A 21 -2.14 5.44 0.10
C MET A 21 -2.75 4.64 -1.06
N VAL A 22 -2.99 5.31 -2.17
CA VAL A 22 -3.33 4.67 -3.45
C VAL A 22 -2.11 4.77 -4.36
N GLY A 23 -1.78 3.67 -5.03
CA GLY A 23 -0.65 3.62 -5.96
C GLY A 23 -0.82 2.52 -6.98
N LYS A 24 0.23 2.32 -7.80
CA LYS A 24 0.30 1.22 -8.76
C LYS A 24 1.45 0.30 -8.44
N ILE A 25 1.29 -0.99 -8.69
CA ILE A 25 2.39 -1.95 -8.60
C ILE A 25 3.48 -1.55 -9.60
N SER A 26 4.70 -1.36 -9.09
CA SER A 26 5.88 -1.02 -9.89
C SER A 26 6.81 -2.21 -10.12
N HIS A 27 6.91 -3.10 -9.12
CA HIS A 27 7.76 -4.29 -9.16
C HIS A 27 7.05 -5.44 -8.45
N VAL A 28 7.31 -6.65 -8.93
CA VAL A 28 6.68 -7.89 -8.45
C VAL A 28 7.76 -8.94 -8.16
N ASP A 29 7.65 -9.58 -7.00
CA ASP A 29 8.37 -10.80 -6.64
C ASP A 29 7.35 -11.87 -6.25
N HIS A 30 6.88 -12.63 -7.26
CA HIS A 30 5.93 -13.72 -7.06
C HIS A 30 6.51 -14.86 -6.21
N LYS A 31 7.83 -15.04 -6.17
CA LYS A 31 8.46 -16.11 -5.38
C LYS A 31 8.23 -15.89 -3.89
N ASN A 32 8.26 -14.63 -3.44
CA ASN A 32 8.09 -14.26 -2.04
C ASN A 32 6.75 -13.59 -1.72
N ALA A 33 5.85 -13.44 -2.71
CA ALA A 33 4.62 -12.65 -2.60
C ALA A 33 4.91 -11.26 -2.01
N ARG A 34 5.82 -10.54 -2.68
CA ARG A 34 6.22 -9.18 -2.33
C ARG A 34 6.08 -8.27 -3.53
N TYR A 35 5.73 -7.02 -3.24
CA TYR A 35 5.46 -6.02 -4.26
C TYR A 35 6.05 -4.68 -3.85
N ARG A 36 6.35 -3.83 -4.83
CA ARG A 36 6.65 -2.41 -4.59
C ARG A 36 5.59 -1.56 -5.23
N VAL A 37 5.07 -0.57 -4.51
CA VAL A 37 4.00 0.32 -4.98
C VAL A 37 4.54 1.71 -5.22
N GLN A 38 4.24 2.27 -6.38
CA GLN A 38 4.51 3.66 -6.71
C GLN A 38 3.26 4.52 -6.45
N SER A 39 3.44 5.59 -5.66
CA SER A 39 2.43 6.63 -5.45
C SER A 39 3.09 8.00 -5.62
N GLY A 40 2.73 8.71 -6.69
CA GLY A 40 3.43 9.93 -7.11
C GLY A 40 4.93 9.68 -7.31
N ASN A 41 5.76 10.41 -6.56
CA ASN A 41 7.22 10.31 -6.61
C ASN A 41 7.81 9.31 -5.61
N ILE A 42 6.98 8.62 -4.82
CA ILE A 42 7.43 7.67 -3.80
C ILE A 42 7.24 6.26 -4.34
N VAL A 43 8.27 5.42 -4.18
CA VAL A 43 8.19 3.97 -4.39
C VAL A 43 8.43 3.30 -3.04
N SER A 44 7.51 2.44 -2.62
CA SER A 44 7.64 1.71 -1.36
C SER A 44 8.84 0.76 -1.37
N ASP A 45 9.16 0.23 -0.18
CA ASP A 45 9.96 -0.99 -0.08
C ASP A 45 9.11 -2.22 -0.48
N TRP A 46 9.70 -3.41 -0.42
CA TRP A 46 9.03 -4.68 -0.62
C TRP A 46 8.01 -4.96 0.48
N ILE A 47 6.74 -4.79 0.16
CA ILE A 47 5.61 -5.00 1.07
C ILE A 47 4.80 -6.24 0.70
N PRO A 48 4.17 -6.91 1.67
CA PRO A 48 3.24 -8.00 1.39
C PRO A 48 1.89 -7.47 0.89
N ASP A 49 1.08 -8.38 0.35
CA ASP A 49 -0.35 -8.15 0.15
C ASP A 49 -1.20 -9.01 1.08
N THR A 50 -2.44 -8.57 1.30
CA THR A 50 -3.45 -9.37 1.98
C THR A 50 -4.03 -10.39 1.02
N GLN A 51 -4.14 -11.62 1.49
CA GLN A 51 -4.78 -12.72 0.78
C GLN A 51 -6.06 -13.13 1.53
N ALA A 52 -7.01 -13.74 0.84
CA ALA A 52 -8.22 -14.25 1.47
C ALA A 52 -7.92 -15.24 2.60
N ARG A 53 -6.84 -16.03 2.49
CA ARG A 53 -6.37 -16.97 3.53
C ARG A 53 -4.84 -16.95 3.61
N ALA A 54 -4.29 -16.75 4.82
CA ALA A 54 -2.85 -16.72 5.09
C ALA A 54 -2.42 -17.62 6.28
N GLY A 55 -3.13 -18.73 6.49
CA GLY A 55 -2.88 -19.69 7.56
C GLY A 55 -2.34 -21.03 7.05
N LYS A 56 -2.71 -22.14 7.72
CA LYS A 56 -2.42 -23.50 7.22
C LYS A 56 -3.04 -23.74 5.84
N THR A 57 -4.25 -23.24 5.64
CA THR A 57 -4.85 -23.06 4.32
C THR A 57 -4.45 -21.68 3.82
N ARG A 58 -3.91 -21.63 2.59
CA ARG A 58 -3.43 -20.40 1.96
C ARG A 58 -3.94 -20.28 0.53
N SER A 59 -4.26 -19.05 0.13
CA SER A 59 -4.55 -18.67 -1.25
C SER A 59 -3.42 -17.79 -1.77
N TYR A 60 -3.24 -17.76 -3.08
CA TYR A 60 -2.32 -16.83 -3.72
C TYR A 60 -2.95 -16.30 -5.01
N GLU A 61 -3.32 -15.03 -4.97
CA GLU A 61 -3.77 -14.24 -6.11
C GLU A 61 -2.71 -13.15 -6.32
N GLY A 62 -1.81 -13.38 -7.28
CA GLY A 62 -0.71 -12.48 -7.57
C GLY A 62 -1.19 -11.14 -8.15
N ARG A 63 -0.34 -10.11 -8.04
CA ARG A 63 -0.58 -8.79 -8.63
C ARG A 63 0.31 -8.54 -9.83
N ASP A 64 -0.20 -7.76 -10.77
CA ASP A 64 0.52 -7.40 -11.99
C ASP A 64 1.12 -5.98 -11.92
N VAL A 65 2.24 -5.78 -12.61
CA VAL A 65 2.81 -4.43 -12.77
C VAL A 65 1.78 -3.52 -13.43
N GLY A 66 1.58 -2.33 -12.85
CA GLY A 66 0.60 -1.34 -13.30
C GLY A 66 -0.78 -1.46 -12.63
N GLU A 67 -1.06 -2.55 -11.91
CA GLU A 67 -2.31 -2.72 -11.18
C GLU A 67 -2.46 -1.65 -10.09
N GLN A 68 -3.64 -1.01 -10.01
CA GLN A 68 -3.91 0.00 -8.99
C GLN A 68 -4.34 -0.67 -7.68
N VAL A 69 -3.70 -0.25 -6.58
CA VAL A 69 -3.84 -0.87 -5.26
C VAL A 69 -3.93 0.15 -4.14
N ILE A 70 -4.48 -0.30 -3.00
CA ILE A 70 -4.50 0.45 -1.74
C ILE A 70 -3.42 -0.13 -0.82
N VAL A 71 -2.59 0.75 -0.25
CA VAL A 71 -1.59 0.41 0.77
C VAL A 71 -2.04 1.01 2.10
N LEU A 72 -2.10 0.16 3.13
CA LEU A 72 -2.31 0.56 4.52
C LEU A 72 -0.98 0.50 5.26
N SER A 73 -0.65 1.56 6.00
CA SER A 73 0.58 1.66 6.78
C SER A 73 0.25 1.84 8.26
N THR A 74 0.70 0.92 9.10
CA THR A 74 0.46 0.99 10.54
C THR A 74 1.09 2.26 11.12
N SER A 75 0.32 3.04 11.89
CA SER A 75 0.76 4.29 12.53
C SER A 75 1.34 5.36 11.58
N GLY A 76 1.05 5.25 10.27
CA GLY A 76 1.59 6.14 9.25
C GLY A 76 3.06 5.90 8.90
N ASP A 77 3.61 4.75 9.29
CA ASP A 77 4.97 4.33 8.94
C ASP A 77 4.95 3.51 7.64
N LEU A 78 5.42 4.14 6.56
CA LEU A 78 5.43 3.54 5.22
C LEU A 78 6.32 2.28 5.11
N SER A 79 7.26 2.08 6.03
CA SER A 79 8.06 0.85 6.09
C SER A 79 7.24 -0.37 6.54
N GLN A 80 6.08 -0.13 7.17
CA GLN A 80 5.13 -1.14 7.65
C GLN A 80 3.90 -1.25 6.73
N GLY A 81 4.05 -0.84 5.47
CA GLY A 81 2.98 -0.89 4.49
C GLY A 81 2.55 -2.32 4.16
N MET A 82 1.27 -2.51 3.85
CA MET A 82 0.72 -3.74 3.26
C MET A 82 -0.35 -3.39 2.24
N ILE A 83 -0.41 -4.13 1.14
CA ILE A 83 -1.46 -3.97 0.13
C ILE A 83 -2.74 -4.63 0.66
N ILE A 84 -3.85 -3.89 0.73
CA ILE A 84 -5.12 -4.38 1.29
C ILE A 84 -6.24 -4.60 0.25
N GLY A 85 -5.95 -4.35 -1.03
CA GLY A 85 -6.94 -4.51 -2.11
C GLY A 85 -6.48 -3.90 -3.43
N SER A 86 -7.22 -4.20 -4.50
CA SER A 86 -7.11 -3.51 -5.79
C SER A 86 -8.29 -2.61 -6.07
N ILE A 87 -8.05 -1.61 -6.92
CA ILE A 87 -9.04 -0.67 -7.40
C ILE A 87 -9.16 -0.87 -8.91
N HIS A 88 -10.38 -1.06 -9.39
CA HIS A 88 -10.65 -1.05 -10.83
C HIS A 88 -10.35 0.32 -11.42
N THR A 89 -9.82 0.32 -12.63
CA THR A 89 -9.59 1.54 -13.42
C THR A 89 -10.46 1.48 -14.66
N ASP A 90 -10.66 2.61 -15.33
CA ASP A 90 -11.40 2.66 -16.60
C ASP A 90 -10.81 1.70 -17.66
N ALA A 91 -9.49 1.44 -17.60
CA ALA A 91 -8.83 0.49 -18.49
C ALA A 91 -9.04 -0.99 -18.09
N ASN A 92 -9.33 -1.26 -16.81
CA ASN A 92 -9.42 -2.61 -16.23
C ASN A 92 -10.66 -2.72 -15.32
N GLN A 93 -11.86 -2.58 -15.92
CA GLN A 93 -13.11 -2.89 -15.24
C GLN A 93 -13.44 -4.38 -15.36
N ALA A 94 -14.02 -4.95 -14.29
CA ALA A 94 -14.49 -6.33 -14.28
C ALA A 94 -16.01 -6.46 -14.49
N ALA A 95 -16.75 -5.37 -14.27
CA ALA A 95 -18.18 -5.30 -14.54
C ALA A 95 -18.40 -4.46 -15.79
N ASP A 96 -19.29 -4.92 -16.67
CA ASP A 96 -19.73 -4.23 -17.88
C ASP A 96 -20.60 -3.00 -17.57
#